data_AF-A0A3S3P664-F1
#
_entry.id   AF-A0A3S3P664-F1
#
_cell.length_a   1.000
_cell.length_b   1.000
_cell.length_c   1.000
_cell.angle_alpha   90.00
_cell.angle_beta   90.00
_cell.angle_gamma   90.00
#
_symmetry.space_group_name_H-M   'P 1'
#
loop_
_entity.id
_entity.type
_entity.pdbx_description
1 polymer ?
#
loop_
_entity_poly.entity_id
_entity_poly.type
_entity_poly.pdbx_seq_one_letter_code
_entity_poly.pdbx_strand_id
1 'polypeptide(L)'
;MKIDANRKLLREFFESVSFLCLDERTNVCVTLCAGQGGIPTDTKQRKFSDSWQVVNLATYGNFILHSVEPFKFLTKYSPSGFRGDSLKKFNIEGALTYIFIKRRLHIHSCLSLNSVFNNFLERVKSISTNIESVKEDEIDFSQNLYPNEYYLIIEQSNIDLLFKIINILVKKKSCIEIKNNLVVINDLVIGKFNNSNLHISISKLFKMKYNFSDYRFLKSIYARIDEREALITTDSYFSPVYQHDISFWILDEEKWSEKFLIDITFTLLGSVLKSIKLIDIFSDFRRTSHCYRIVHQSIDCSLSKYESNNLQLLLRNKISSRFKEIITLR
;
A
#
# COMPACT_ATOMS: atom_id res chain seq x y z
N MET A 1 32.39 -8.84 9.30
CA MET A 1 31.25 -8.14 9.96
C MET A 1 30.07 -9.09 9.94
N LYS A 2 29.46 -9.41 11.10
CA LYS A 2 28.30 -10.32 11.18
C LYS A 2 27.03 -9.53 10.91
N ILE A 3 26.45 -9.68 9.72
CA ILE A 3 25.30 -8.88 9.29
C ILE A 3 24.10 -9.00 10.24
N ASP A 4 23.86 -10.19 10.79
CA ASP A 4 22.77 -10.43 11.72
C ASP A 4 22.96 -9.72 13.06
N ALA A 5 24.21 -9.49 13.48
CA ALA A 5 24.49 -8.68 14.68
C ALA A 5 24.13 -7.21 14.46
N ASN A 6 24.38 -6.67 13.25
CA ASN A 6 23.99 -5.31 12.90
C ASN A 6 22.47 -5.18 12.79
N ARG A 7 21.80 -6.20 12.26
CA ARG A 7 20.34 -6.24 12.21
C ARG A 7 19.73 -6.31 13.61
N LYS A 8 20.30 -7.15 14.48
CA LYS A 8 19.89 -7.22 15.89
C LYS A 8 20.05 -5.85 16.57
N LEU A 9 21.21 -5.20 16.38
CA LEU A 9 21.46 -3.86 16.92
C LEU A 9 20.41 -2.84 16.47
N LEU A 10 20.13 -2.75 15.16
CA LEU A 10 19.12 -1.82 14.64
C LEU A 10 17.73 -2.12 15.20
N ARG A 11 17.35 -3.40 15.26
CA ARG A 11 16.05 -3.81 15.83
C ARG A 11 15.93 -3.36 17.29
N GLU A 12 16.91 -3.70 18.12
CA GLU A 12 16.91 -3.36 19.55
C GLU A 12 16.94 -1.84 19.76
N PHE A 13 17.66 -1.11 18.90
CA PHE A 13 17.64 0.35 18.89
C PHE A 13 16.23 0.91 18.63
N PHE A 14 15.54 0.44 17.58
CA PHE A 14 14.20 0.92 17.26
C PHE A 14 13.17 0.50 18.32
N GLU A 15 13.26 -0.71 18.86
CA GLU A 15 12.43 -1.14 19.98
C GLU A 15 12.66 -0.24 21.20
N SER A 16 13.91 0.08 21.53
CA SER A 16 14.26 0.95 22.67
C SER A 16 13.79 2.40 22.48
N VAL A 17 14.06 3.01 21.33
CA VAL A 17 13.67 4.41 21.07
C VAL A 17 12.15 4.57 20.95
N SER A 18 11.43 3.49 20.63
CA SER A 18 9.96 3.51 20.59
C SER A 18 9.32 3.89 21.93
N PHE A 19 9.99 3.63 23.06
CA PHE A 19 9.50 4.04 24.39
C PHE A 19 9.68 5.54 24.65
N LEU A 20 10.58 6.20 23.93
CA LEU A 20 10.87 7.63 24.05
C LEU A 20 10.03 8.48 23.08
N CYS A 21 9.80 7.96 21.87
CA CYS A 21 8.99 8.64 20.86
C CYS A 21 7.51 8.32 21.06
N LEU A 22 6.78 9.13 21.84
CA LEU A 22 5.33 8.92 22.04
C LEU A 22 4.47 9.63 20.99
N ASP A 23 4.98 10.70 20.38
CA ASP A 23 4.31 11.50 19.35
C ASP A 23 4.84 11.15 17.94
N GLU A 24 3.93 11.08 16.97
CA GLU A 24 4.21 10.90 15.53
C GLU A 24 5.07 12.02 14.94
N ARG A 25 5.16 13.18 15.60
CA ARG A 25 6.04 14.31 15.22
C ARG A 25 7.52 14.07 15.52
N THR A 26 7.84 13.01 16.26
CA THR A 26 9.23 12.74 16.66
C THR A 26 9.98 12.03 15.55
N ASN A 27 11.06 12.66 15.08
CA ASN A 27 11.95 12.07 14.08
C ASN A 27 13.05 11.24 14.75
N VAL A 28 13.24 10.02 14.27
CA VAL A 28 14.40 9.17 14.59
C VAL A 28 15.30 9.12 13.37
N CYS A 29 16.51 9.65 13.49
CA CYS A 29 17.48 9.70 12.40
C CYS A 29 18.53 8.60 12.55
N VAL A 30 18.69 7.76 11.53
CA VAL A 30 19.74 6.73 11.47
C VAL A 30 20.60 7.01 10.26
N THR A 31 21.90 7.21 10.44
CA THR A 31 22.85 7.38 9.32
C THR A 31 23.59 6.08 9.05
N LEU A 32 23.62 5.64 7.80
CA LEU A 32 24.33 4.44 7.38
C LEU A 32 25.27 4.73 6.20
N CYS A 33 26.35 3.95 6.09
CA CYS A 33 27.28 4.03 4.96
C CYS A 33 26.61 3.54 3.66
N ALA A 34 27.19 3.90 2.51
CA ALA A 34 26.68 3.55 1.18
C ALA A 34 26.23 2.08 1.03
N GLY A 35 24.94 1.90 0.75
CA GLY A 35 24.33 0.60 0.47
C GLY A 35 23.97 -0.24 1.69
N GLN A 36 24.17 0.27 2.90
CA GLN A 36 23.85 -0.50 4.11
C GLN A 36 22.35 -0.52 4.41
N GLY A 37 21.56 0.49 4.02
CA GLY A 37 20.13 0.53 4.34
C GLY A 37 19.33 -0.56 3.65
N GLY A 38 19.70 -0.89 2.40
CA GLY A 38 19.04 -1.89 1.59
C GLY A 38 17.79 -1.38 0.87
N ILE A 39 17.73 -0.09 0.54
CA ILE A 39 16.62 0.51 -0.21
C ILE A 39 17.07 0.93 -1.62
N PRO A 40 16.15 1.06 -2.59
CA PRO A 40 16.49 1.51 -3.94
C PRO A 40 17.22 2.86 -4.00
N THR A 41 16.99 3.77 -3.04
CA THR A 41 17.66 5.08 -2.97
C THR A 41 19.12 5.00 -2.50
N ASP A 42 19.60 3.85 -2.02
CA ASP A 42 21.00 3.72 -1.62
C ASP A 42 21.96 4.03 -2.78
N THR A 43 22.99 4.83 -2.51
CA THR A 43 24.03 5.20 -3.47
C THR A 43 24.81 4.01 -4.02
N LYS A 44 24.89 2.93 -3.24
CA LYS A 44 25.48 1.64 -3.65
C LYS A 44 24.45 0.54 -3.52
N GLN A 45 24.08 -0.08 -4.63
CA GLN A 45 23.14 -1.20 -4.62
C GLN A 45 23.80 -2.47 -4.07
N ARG A 46 23.10 -3.14 -3.14
CA ARG A 46 23.49 -4.44 -2.57
C ARG A 46 22.31 -5.41 -2.69
N LYS A 47 22.59 -6.71 -2.65
CA LYS A 47 21.53 -7.70 -2.41
C LYS A 47 20.85 -7.35 -1.09
N PHE A 48 19.53 -7.42 -1.03
CA PHE A 48 18.76 -7.14 0.19
C PHE A 48 19.15 -8.07 1.35
N SER A 49 19.56 -9.31 1.06
CA SER A 49 20.12 -10.25 2.05
C SER A 49 21.45 -9.81 2.63
N ASP A 50 22.14 -8.88 1.99
CA ASP A 50 23.50 -8.42 2.32
C ASP A 50 23.47 -6.97 2.83
N SER A 51 22.28 -6.41 3.08
CA SER A 51 22.06 -5.10 3.70
C SER A 51 21.61 -5.23 5.15
N TRP A 52 21.60 -4.11 5.87
CA TRP A 52 21.11 -4.01 7.23
C TRP A 52 19.58 -3.95 7.29
N GLN A 53 18.89 -3.81 6.15
CA GLN A 53 17.42 -3.83 6.05
C GLN A 53 16.76 -2.82 6.98
N VAL A 54 17.26 -1.58 6.98
CA VAL A 54 16.95 -0.58 8.02
C VAL A 54 15.46 -0.32 8.16
N VAL A 55 14.71 -0.30 7.05
CA VAL A 55 13.26 -0.09 7.05
C VAL A 55 12.53 -1.26 7.71
N ASN A 56 12.91 -2.50 7.39
CA ASN A 56 12.30 -3.70 8.00
C ASN A 56 12.55 -3.74 9.50
N LEU A 57 13.74 -3.36 9.95
CA LEU A 57 14.07 -3.40 11.38
C LEU A 57 13.40 -2.27 12.16
N ALA A 58 13.21 -1.11 11.53
CA ALA A 58 12.44 -0.01 12.10
C ALA A 58 11.00 -0.39 12.43
N THR A 59 10.40 -1.29 11.66
CA THR A 59 9.02 -1.74 11.90
C THR A 59 8.81 -2.43 13.26
N TYR A 60 9.84 -3.04 13.84
CA TYR A 60 9.75 -3.64 15.18
C TYR A 60 9.57 -2.59 16.29
N GLY A 61 10.02 -1.35 16.05
CA GLY A 61 9.77 -0.19 16.92
C GLY A 61 8.53 0.62 16.56
N ASN A 62 7.68 0.12 15.64
CA ASN A 62 6.55 0.85 15.07
C ASN A 62 6.91 2.09 14.24
N PHE A 63 8.04 2.07 13.53
CA PHE A 63 8.48 3.18 12.69
C PHE A 63 8.29 2.91 11.20
N ILE A 64 7.98 3.96 10.46
CA ILE A 64 8.03 4.00 8.99
C ILE A 64 9.13 4.96 8.54
N LEU A 65 9.67 4.72 7.35
CA LEU A 65 10.64 5.63 6.74
C LEU A 65 9.89 6.82 6.14
N HIS A 66 10.14 8.01 6.67
CA HIS A 66 9.52 9.27 6.26
C HIS A 66 10.29 9.96 5.14
N SER A 67 11.61 9.97 5.21
CA SER A 67 12.46 10.57 4.18
C SER A 67 13.88 10.04 4.28
N VAL A 68 14.65 10.27 3.22
CA VAL A 68 16.06 9.90 3.12
C VAL A 68 16.81 11.08 2.55
N GLU A 69 17.90 11.46 3.21
CA GLU A 69 18.72 12.61 2.84
C GLU A 69 20.19 12.23 2.73
N PRO A 70 20.98 12.87 1.84
CA PRO A 70 22.43 12.74 1.87
C PRO A 70 23.00 13.12 3.24
N PHE A 71 23.89 12.29 3.79
CA PHE A 71 24.53 12.59 5.05
C PHE A 71 25.40 13.85 4.93
N LYS A 72 25.14 14.84 5.78
CA LYS A 72 25.95 16.05 5.87
C LYS A 72 26.89 15.93 7.06
N PHE A 73 28.20 15.96 6.79
CA PHE A 73 29.21 15.85 7.82
C PHE A 73 29.07 17.00 8.84
N LEU A 74 28.98 16.65 10.11
CA LEU A 74 28.95 17.62 11.20
C LEU A 74 30.37 18.16 11.42
N THR A 75 30.59 19.44 11.12
CA THR A 75 31.91 20.10 11.14
C THR A 75 32.63 20.02 12.49
N LYS A 76 31.90 19.79 13.59
CA LYS A 76 32.44 19.67 14.95
C LYS A 76 32.57 18.22 15.46
N TYR A 77 32.16 17.22 14.67
CA TYR A 77 32.22 15.82 15.06
C TYR A 77 33.44 15.14 14.44
N SER A 78 34.22 14.45 15.26
CA SER A 78 35.31 13.57 14.80
C SER A 78 34.89 12.11 14.98
N PRO A 79 34.70 11.33 13.89
CA PRO A 79 34.32 9.93 14.00
C PRO A 79 35.46 9.09 14.60
N SER A 80 35.17 8.36 15.69
CA SER A 80 36.05 7.34 16.26
C SER A 80 35.55 5.95 15.81
N GLY A 81 36.11 5.43 14.71
CA GLY A 81 35.54 4.27 14.02
C GLY A 81 36.19 2.92 14.32
N PHE A 82 37.46 2.91 14.73
CA PHE A 82 38.23 1.68 14.89
C PHE A 82 38.84 1.58 16.29
N ARG A 83 38.56 0.47 16.98
CA ARG A 83 39.26 0.13 18.22
C ARG A 83 40.74 -0.12 17.87
N GLY A 84 41.61 0.82 18.26
CA GLY A 84 43.06 0.71 18.08
C GLY A 84 43.67 1.60 16.99
N ASP A 85 42.87 2.32 16.20
CA ASP A 85 43.38 3.26 15.19
C ASP A 85 42.51 4.52 15.18
N SER A 86 43.00 5.58 15.83
CA SER A 86 42.32 6.88 15.94
C SER A 86 42.34 7.68 14.63
N LEU A 87 43.13 7.26 13.63
CA LEU A 87 43.23 7.93 12.33
C LEU A 87 42.19 7.38 11.34
N LYS A 88 41.71 6.15 11.54
CA LYS A 88 40.77 5.50 10.63
C LYS A 88 39.33 5.93 10.91
N LYS A 89 38.80 6.76 10.00
CA LYS A 89 37.43 7.29 10.03
C LYS A 89 36.46 6.35 9.29
N PHE A 90 35.17 6.46 9.60
CA PHE A 90 34.13 5.82 8.78
C PHE A 90 34.14 6.41 7.37
N ASN A 91 33.89 5.57 6.36
CA ASN A 91 33.67 6.06 5.01
C ASN A 91 32.27 6.73 4.95
N ILE A 92 32.27 8.05 4.78
CA ILE A 92 31.05 8.87 4.69
C ILE A 92 30.61 9.11 3.24
N GLU A 93 31.42 8.73 2.25
CA GLU A 93 31.09 8.89 0.85
C GLU A 93 29.83 8.06 0.51
N GLY A 94 28.82 8.74 -0.03
CA GLY A 94 27.54 8.13 -0.36
C GLY A 94 26.71 7.68 0.85
N ALA A 95 27.06 8.09 2.07
CA ALA A 95 26.26 7.82 3.26
C ALA A 95 24.91 8.55 3.21
N LEU A 96 23.87 7.93 3.77
CA LEU A 96 22.51 8.46 3.81
C LEU A 96 22.00 8.53 5.25
N THR A 97 21.24 9.57 5.55
CA THR A 97 20.45 9.73 6.76
C THR A 97 19.01 9.32 6.48
N TYR A 98 18.56 8.29 7.18
CA TYR A 98 17.20 7.76 7.14
C TYR A 98 16.40 8.39 8.27
N ILE A 99 15.30 9.06 7.93
CA ILE A 99 14.45 9.76 8.88
C ILE A 99 13.18 8.95 9.07
N PHE A 100 12.94 8.49 10.29
CA PHE A 100 11.82 7.65 10.67
C PHE A 100 10.84 8.41 11.54
N ILE A 101 9.55 8.13 11.35
CA ILE A 101 8.47 8.61 12.21
C ILE A 101 7.70 7.42 12.77
N LYS A 102 7.19 7.58 13.99
CA LYS A 102 6.43 6.51 14.64
C LYS A 102 5.02 6.46 14.05
N ARG A 103 4.64 5.29 13.54
CA ARG A 103 3.29 4.99 13.07
C ARG A 103 2.95 3.53 13.36
N ARG A 104 2.17 3.34 14.41
CA ARG A 104 1.74 2.01 14.84
C ARG A 104 0.80 1.39 13.83
N LEU A 105 0.83 0.07 13.73
CA LEU A 105 -0.10 -0.67 12.87
C LEU A 105 -1.56 -0.47 13.32
N HIS A 106 -2.37 0.06 12.42
CA HIS A 106 -3.83 0.18 12.58
C HIS A 106 -4.54 -0.48 11.40
N ILE A 107 -4.88 -1.77 11.54
CA ILE A 107 -5.49 -2.59 10.47
C ILE A 107 -6.84 -2.02 9.99
N HIS A 108 -7.57 -1.39 10.91
CA HIS A 108 -8.89 -0.80 10.67
C HIS A 108 -8.86 0.73 10.54
N SER A 109 -7.68 1.35 10.32
CA SER A 109 -7.62 2.80 10.06
C SER A 109 -8.34 3.21 8.77
N CYS A 110 -8.56 2.27 7.85
CA CYS A 110 -9.09 2.51 6.50
C CYS A 110 -10.56 2.12 6.33
N LEU A 111 -11.39 2.25 7.38
CA LEU A 111 -12.82 1.88 7.30
C LEU A 111 -13.67 2.90 6.56
N SER A 112 -13.28 4.18 6.56
CA SER A 112 -13.97 5.27 5.88
C SER A 112 -13.09 5.92 4.81
N LEU A 113 -13.72 6.63 3.88
CA LEU A 113 -13.00 7.52 2.96
C LEU A 113 -12.32 8.64 3.75
N ASN A 114 -11.08 8.95 3.39
CA ASN A 114 -10.36 10.03 4.04
C ASN A 114 -10.81 11.41 3.58
N SER A 115 -10.37 12.44 4.31
CA SER A 115 -10.71 13.83 4.05
C SER A 115 -10.28 14.29 2.66
N VAL A 116 -9.15 13.81 2.14
CA VAL A 116 -8.65 14.20 0.81
C VAL A 116 -9.63 13.76 -0.29
N PHE A 117 -10.07 12.50 -0.24
CA PHE A 117 -11.03 11.99 -1.21
C PHE A 117 -12.43 12.56 -1.00
N ASN A 118 -12.88 12.74 0.24
CA ASN A 118 -14.17 13.39 0.52
C ASN A 118 -14.22 14.82 -0.01
N ASN A 119 -13.16 15.61 0.19
CA ASN A 119 -13.06 16.96 -0.37
C ASN A 119 -13.10 16.94 -1.92
N PHE A 120 -12.50 15.93 -2.54
CA PHE A 120 -12.61 15.75 -3.98
C PHE A 120 -14.04 15.41 -4.40
N LEU A 121 -14.72 14.50 -3.69
CA LEU A 121 -16.10 14.13 -3.95
C LEU A 121 -17.06 15.32 -3.84
N GLU A 122 -16.91 16.15 -2.80
CA GLU A 122 -17.68 17.40 -2.65
C GLU A 122 -17.43 18.38 -3.80
N ARG A 123 -16.21 18.43 -4.32
CA ARG A 123 -15.91 19.21 -5.51
C ARG A 123 -16.54 18.63 -6.79
N VAL A 124 -16.69 17.31 -6.91
CA VAL A 124 -17.44 16.72 -8.02
C VAL A 124 -18.92 17.08 -7.91
N LYS A 125 -19.50 16.96 -6.70
CA LYS A 125 -20.91 17.30 -6.41
C LYS A 125 -21.24 18.76 -6.71
N SER A 126 -20.31 19.69 -6.50
CA SER A 126 -20.55 21.10 -6.81
C SER A 126 -20.54 21.42 -8.32
N ILE A 127 -19.95 20.53 -9.13
CA ILE A 127 -19.89 20.68 -10.60
C ILE A 127 -21.01 19.88 -11.28
N SER A 128 -21.46 18.77 -10.68
CA SER A 128 -22.52 17.92 -11.22
C SER A 128 -23.43 17.37 -10.13
N THR A 129 -24.73 17.41 -10.37
CA THR A 129 -25.78 16.94 -9.45
C THR A 129 -26.04 15.44 -9.54
N ASN A 130 -25.58 14.77 -10.61
CA ASN A 130 -25.93 13.38 -10.91
C ASN A 130 -24.77 12.44 -10.51
N ILE A 131 -24.66 12.17 -9.21
CA ILE A 131 -23.67 11.23 -8.66
C ILE A 131 -24.42 10.08 -7.98
N GLU A 132 -24.11 8.86 -8.40
CA GLU A 132 -24.62 7.63 -7.80
C GLU A 132 -23.50 6.88 -7.08
N SER A 133 -23.81 6.34 -5.91
CA SER A 133 -22.95 5.38 -5.22
C SER A 133 -23.41 3.97 -5.55
N VAL A 134 -22.51 3.12 -6.03
CA VAL A 134 -22.80 1.71 -6.28
C VAL A 134 -22.15 0.86 -5.18
N LYS A 135 -22.95 -0.02 -4.58
CA LYS A 135 -22.47 -1.03 -3.60
C LYS A 135 -21.99 -2.30 -4.33
N GLU A 136 -21.10 -3.02 -3.69
CA GLU A 136 -20.09 -3.98 -4.20
C GLU A 136 -20.48 -5.12 -5.16
N ASP A 137 -21.75 -5.45 -5.40
CA ASP A 137 -22.08 -6.74 -6.04
C ASP A 137 -21.75 -6.83 -7.55
N GLU A 138 -21.21 -5.76 -8.17
CA GLU A 138 -20.98 -5.68 -9.63
C GLU A 138 -19.52 -5.45 -10.07
N ILE A 139 -18.53 -5.40 -9.16
CA ILE A 139 -17.15 -5.03 -9.52
C ILE A 139 -16.20 -6.22 -9.36
N ASP A 140 -15.50 -6.55 -10.45
CA ASP A 140 -14.46 -7.58 -10.53
C ASP A 140 -13.36 -7.34 -9.47
N PHE A 141 -13.39 -8.17 -8.42
CA PHE A 141 -12.47 -8.14 -7.28
C PHE A 141 -11.00 -8.33 -7.68
N SER A 142 -10.72 -8.79 -8.90
CA SER A 142 -9.35 -9.04 -9.36
C SER A 142 -8.49 -7.77 -9.46
N GLN A 143 -9.11 -6.58 -9.48
CA GLN A 143 -8.39 -5.31 -9.66
C GLN A 143 -8.54 -4.29 -8.51
N ASN A 144 -9.61 -4.33 -7.70
CA ASN A 144 -9.84 -3.36 -6.63
C ASN A 144 -10.38 -4.04 -5.36
N LEU A 145 -9.57 -4.09 -4.30
CA LEU A 145 -9.91 -4.77 -3.04
C LEU A 145 -10.83 -3.98 -2.11
N TYR A 146 -11.34 -2.81 -2.51
CA TYR A 146 -11.95 -1.88 -1.56
C TYR A 146 -13.43 -1.57 -1.86
N PRO A 147 -14.32 -1.76 -0.86
CA PRO A 147 -15.75 -1.50 -0.96
C PRO A 147 -16.09 -0.04 -1.26
N ASN A 148 -17.12 0.16 -2.09
CA ASN A 148 -17.78 1.41 -2.50
C ASN A 148 -17.07 2.20 -3.60
N GLU A 149 -17.65 2.15 -4.80
CA GLU A 149 -17.25 2.99 -5.93
C GLU A 149 -18.34 4.06 -6.19
N TYR A 150 -17.89 5.28 -6.45
CA TYR A 150 -18.78 6.39 -6.78
C TYR A 150 -18.68 6.66 -8.27
N TYR A 151 -19.84 6.83 -8.90
CA TYR A 151 -19.95 7.10 -10.32
C TYR A 151 -20.56 8.48 -10.55
N LEU A 152 -19.91 9.24 -11.41
CA LEU A 152 -20.49 10.42 -12.03
C LEU A 152 -21.29 9.95 -13.25
N ILE A 153 -22.56 10.32 -13.31
CA ILE A 153 -23.47 9.94 -14.40
C ILE A 153 -23.69 11.13 -15.31
N ILE A 154 -23.41 10.92 -16.59
CA ILE A 154 -23.57 11.93 -17.63
C ILE A 154 -24.43 11.34 -18.74
N GLU A 155 -25.52 12.00 -19.08
CA GLU A 155 -26.33 11.60 -20.24
C GLU A 155 -25.49 11.70 -21.52
N GLN A 156 -25.64 10.74 -22.43
CA GLN A 156 -24.89 10.70 -23.69
C GLN A 156 -25.01 12.00 -24.52
N SER A 157 -26.16 12.67 -24.44
CA SER A 157 -26.43 13.97 -25.06
C SER A 157 -25.51 15.10 -24.56
N ASN A 158 -24.92 14.94 -23.38
CA ASN A 158 -24.14 15.96 -22.68
C ASN A 158 -22.64 15.62 -22.61
N ILE A 159 -22.09 15.02 -23.66
CA ILE A 159 -20.69 14.60 -23.67
C ILE A 159 -19.70 15.77 -23.54
N ASP A 160 -20.05 16.96 -24.03
CA ASP A 160 -19.22 18.16 -23.86
C ASP A 160 -19.05 18.55 -22.38
N LEU A 161 -20.05 18.24 -21.55
CA LEU A 161 -19.99 18.43 -20.11
C LEU A 161 -18.90 17.54 -19.48
N LEU A 162 -18.74 16.30 -19.97
CA LEU A 162 -17.68 15.39 -19.53
C LEU A 162 -16.29 16.02 -19.72
N PHE A 163 -16.00 16.53 -20.93
CA PHE A 163 -14.74 17.20 -21.23
C PHE A 163 -14.49 18.38 -20.29
N LYS A 164 -15.52 19.20 -20.05
CA LYS A 164 -15.44 20.36 -19.17
C LYS A 164 -15.15 19.96 -17.72
N ILE A 165 -15.86 18.96 -17.20
CA ILE A 165 -15.68 18.42 -15.85
C ILE A 165 -14.25 17.89 -15.66
N ILE A 166 -13.76 17.07 -16.60
CA ILE A 166 -12.43 16.48 -16.51
C ILE A 166 -11.34 17.55 -16.54
N ASN A 167 -11.47 18.54 -17.43
CA ASN A 167 -10.52 19.65 -17.48
C ASN A 167 -10.48 20.43 -16.15
N ILE A 168 -11.63 20.66 -15.50
CA ILE A 168 -11.72 21.33 -14.20
C ILE A 168 -11.12 20.49 -13.07
N LEU A 169 -11.42 19.18 -13.05
CA LEU A 169 -11.05 18.28 -11.96
C LEU A 169 -9.59 17.84 -12.05
N VAL A 170 -9.17 17.30 -13.20
CA VAL A 170 -7.84 16.72 -13.40
C VAL A 170 -6.80 17.84 -13.55
N LYS A 171 -7.18 18.98 -14.16
CA LYS A 171 -6.28 20.11 -14.49
C LYS A 171 -5.03 19.67 -15.30
N LYS A 172 -5.16 18.63 -16.13
CA LYS A 172 -4.13 18.16 -17.07
C LYS A 172 -4.76 18.02 -18.44
N LYS A 173 -4.03 18.39 -19.50
CA LYS A 173 -4.47 18.09 -20.86
C LYS A 173 -4.69 16.58 -20.97
N SER A 174 -5.91 16.22 -21.33
CA SER A 174 -6.39 14.86 -21.32
C SER A 174 -6.96 14.56 -22.69
N CYS A 175 -6.43 13.56 -23.37
CA CYS A 175 -7.05 13.06 -24.59
C CYS A 175 -8.14 12.08 -24.16
N ILE A 176 -9.40 12.44 -24.38
CA ILE A 176 -10.53 11.58 -24.07
C ILE A 176 -10.95 10.90 -25.36
N GLU A 177 -10.98 9.58 -25.31
CA GLU A 177 -11.43 8.74 -26.41
C GLU A 177 -12.59 7.87 -25.94
N ILE A 178 -13.53 7.62 -26.85
CA ILE A 178 -14.62 6.69 -26.62
C ILE A 178 -14.45 5.55 -27.60
N LYS A 179 -14.18 4.36 -27.07
CA LYS A 179 -13.91 3.14 -27.84
C LYS A 179 -14.74 2.01 -27.26
N ASN A 180 -15.54 1.34 -28.09
CA ASN A 180 -16.33 0.16 -27.70
C ASN A 180 -17.12 0.36 -26.39
N ASN A 181 -17.89 1.45 -26.29
CA ASN A 181 -18.66 1.84 -25.09
C ASN A 181 -17.81 2.15 -23.84
N LEU A 182 -16.49 2.24 -23.95
CA LEU A 182 -15.60 2.64 -22.86
C LEU A 182 -15.11 4.07 -23.06
N VAL A 183 -14.97 4.79 -21.96
CA VAL A 183 -14.31 6.10 -21.93
C VAL A 183 -12.89 5.90 -21.45
N VAL A 184 -11.95 6.29 -22.29
CA VAL A 184 -10.51 6.15 -22.06
C VAL A 184 -9.90 7.53 -21.98
N ILE A 185 -9.03 7.75 -21.00
CA ILE A 185 -8.21 8.95 -20.93
C ILE A 185 -6.76 8.57 -20.73
N ASN A 186 -5.88 8.99 -21.65
CA ASN A 186 -4.46 8.69 -21.61
C ASN A 186 -4.22 7.20 -21.30
N ASP A 187 -4.90 6.32 -22.03
CA ASP A 187 -4.89 4.85 -21.90
C ASP A 187 -5.56 4.25 -20.65
N LEU A 188 -6.09 5.06 -19.73
CA LEU A 188 -6.86 4.58 -18.59
C LEU A 188 -8.36 4.53 -18.90
N VAL A 189 -8.97 3.36 -18.82
CA VAL A 189 -10.44 3.21 -18.89
C VAL A 189 -11.06 3.80 -17.62
N ILE A 190 -11.71 4.96 -17.72
CA ILE A 190 -12.31 5.68 -16.59
C ILE A 190 -13.81 5.41 -16.42
N GLY A 191 -14.48 4.88 -17.43
CA GLY A 191 -15.92 4.68 -17.38
C GLY A 191 -16.45 3.88 -18.56
N LYS A 192 -17.76 3.60 -18.51
CA LYS A 192 -18.48 2.85 -19.54
C LYS A 192 -19.86 3.44 -19.79
N PHE A 193 -20.40 3.23 -20.99
CA PHE A 193 -21.81 3.44 -21.26
C PHE A 193 -22.65 2.32 -20.65
N ASN A 194 -23.74 2.70 -20.01
CA ASN A 194 -24.83 1.85 -19.58
C ASN A 194 -26.13 2.44 -20.12
N ASN A 195 -26.72 1.79 -21.12
CA ASN A 195 -27.83 2.34 -21.90
C ASN A 195 -27.47 3.73 -22.47
N SER A 196 -28.29 4.75 -22.19
CA SER A 196 -28.09 6.14 -22.63
C SER A 196 -27.20 6.97 -21.69
N ASN A 197 -26.69 6.37 -20.61
CA ASN A 197 -25.94 7.06 -19.57
C ASN A 197 -24.49 6.62 -19.55
N LEU A 198 -23.61 7.58 -19.32
CA LEU A 198 -22.19 7.36 -19.15
C LEU A 198 -21.84 7.34 -17.66
N HIS A 199 -21.31 6.22 -17.19
CA HIS A 199 -20.88 6.02 -15.81
C HIS A 199 -19.36 6.18 -15.72
N ILE A 200 -18.91 7.27 -15.08
CA ILE A 200 -17.50 7.58 -14.89
C ILE A 200 -17.08 7.34 -13.44
N SER A 201 -16.05 6.53 -13.23
CA SER A 201 -15.50 6.26 -11.91
C SER A 201 -14.79 7.48 -11.32
N ILE A 202 -15.31 7.97 -10.19
CA ILE A 202 -14.71 9.09 -9.45
C ILE A 202 -13.36 8.71 -8.86
N SER A 203 -13.18 7.45 -8.46
CA SER A 203 -11.91 6.95 -7.92
C SER A 203 -10.80 6.98 -8.98
N LYS A 204 -11.14 6.67 -10.25
CA LYS A 204 -10.22 6.77 -11.38
C LYS A 204 -9.90 8.20 -11.77
N LEU A 205 -10.87 9.12 -11.71
CA LEU A 205 -10.61 10.56 -11.89
C LEU A 205 -9.68 11.10 -10.80
N PHE A 206 -9.88 10.68 -9.54
CA PHE A 206 -9.01 11.03 -8.42
C PHE A 206 -7.59 10.47 -8.62
N LYS A 207 -7.48 9.23 -9.08
CA LYS A 207 -6.21 8.61 -9.50
C LYS A 207 -5.48 9.42 -10.57
N MET A 208 -6.19 9.89 -11.60
CA MET A 208 -5.55 10.72 -12.63
C MET A 208 -5.09 12.07 -12.09
N LYS A 209 -5.88 12.67 -11.19
CA LYS A 209 -5.56 13.96 -10.58
C LYS A 209 -4.28 13.88 -9.76
N TYR A 210 -4.18 12.89 -8.87
CA TYR A 210 -3.10 12.80 -7.86
C TYR A 210 -2.08 11.69 -8.11
N ASN A 211 -2.18 10.99 -9.24
CA ASN A 211 -1.24 9.99 -9.75
C ASN A 211 -0.77 8.96 -8.70
N PHE A 212 -1.68 8.07 -8.30
CA PHE A 212 -1.36 6.92 -7.43
C PHE A 212 -1.78 5.59 -8.05
N SER A 213 -1.11 4.52 -7.64
CA SER A 213 -1.44 3.15 -8.10
C SER A 213 -2.27 2.36 -7.08
N ASP A 214 -2.24 2.76 -5.80
CA ASP A 214 -2.82 1.98 -4.70
C ASP A 214 -4.10 2.63 -4.16
N TYR A 215 -5.27 2.00 -4.37
CA TYR A 215 -6.55 2.55 -3.94
C TYR A 215 -6.75 2.64 -2.42
N ARG A 216 -5.83 2.09 -1.62
CA ARG A 216 -5.81 2.28 -0.17
C ARG A 216 -5.60 3.73 0.24
N PHE A 217 -4.98 4.52 -0.63
CA PHE A 217 -4.87 5.97 -0.45
C PHE A 217 -6.22 6.68 -0.35
N LEU A 218 -7.34 6.07 -0.77
CA LEU A 218 -8.67 6.65 -0.59
C LEU A 218 -9.18 6.58 0.85
N LYS A 219 -8.64 5.66 1.66
CA LYS A 219 -9.14 5.36 3.01
C LYS A 219 -8.12 5.58 4.11
N SER A 220 -6.83 5.71 3.78
CA SER A 220 -5.80 6.01 4.77
C SER A 220 -6.05 7.36 5.44
N ILE A 221 -6.05 7.38 6.77
CA ILE A 221 -6.16 8.59 7.60
C ILE A 221 -4.92 9.49 7.50
N TYR A 222 -3.80 8.94 7.06
CA TYR A 222 -2.55 9.66 6.87
C TYR A 222 -2.36 10.16 5.44
N ALA A 223 -3.32 9.87 4.55
CA ALA A 223 -3.25 10.36 3.18
C ALA A 223 -3.36 11.89 3.16
N ARG A 224 -2.42 12.52 2.46
CA ARG A 224 -2.38 13.96 2.22
C ARG A 224 -1.88 14.24 0.81
N ILE A 225 -2.09 15.47 0.35
CA ILE A 225 -1.52 15.94 -0.92
C ILE A 225 -0.13 16.50 -0.62
N ASP A 226 0.88 16.01 -1.32
CA ASP A 226 2.15 16.72 -1.44
C ASP A 226 1.97 17.85 -2.46
N GLU A 227 1.91 19.08 -1.99
CA GLU A 227 1.68 20.26 -2.83
C GLU A 227 2.81 20.51 -3.84
N ARG A 228 4.03 20.04 -3.56
CA ARG A 228 5.19 20.25 -4.43
C ARG A 228 5.08 19.40 -5.70
N GLU A 229 4.68 18.14 -5.52
CA GLU A 229 4.60 17.15 -6.60
C GLU A 229 3.16 16.97 -7.14
N ALA A 230 2.17 17.56 -6.47
CA ALA A 230 0.74 17.33 -6.70
C ALA A 230 0.35 15.84 -6.66
N LEU A 231 1.01 15.08 -5.79
CA LEU A 231 0.79 13.65 -5.57
C LEU A 231 0.07 13.39 -4.26
N ILE A 232 -0.66 12.28 -4.18
CA ILE A 232 -1.12 11.77 -2.88
C ILE A 232 0.00 10.95 -2.23
N THR A 233 0.20 11.18 -0.94
CA THR A 233 1.21 10.48 -0.15
C THR A 233 0.67 10.20 1.24
N THR A 234 1.28 9.23 1.88
CA THR A 234 1.15 8.94 3.31
C THR A 234 2.47 9.21 4.01
N ASP A 235 3.50 9.68 3.33
CA ASP A 235 4.86 9.79 3.86
C ASP A 235 5.49 8.45 4.31
N SER A 236 5.02 7.32 3.77
CA SER A 236 5.64 6.02 4.00
C SER A 236 6.43 5.59 2.78
N TYR A 237 7.75 5.60 2.89
CA TYR A 237 8.66 5.21 1.82
C TYR A 237 9.17 3.78 2.01
N PHE A 238 9.19 3.03 0.91
CA PHE A 238 9.74 1.66 0.86
C PHE A 238 9.16 0.70 1.90
N SER A 239 7.85 0.80 2.18
CA SER A 239 7.14 -0.08 3.12
C SER A 239 7.41 -1.56 2.83
N PRO A 240 7.78 -2.39 3.84
CA PRO A 240 8.02 -3.81 3.65
C PRO A 240 6.83 -4.57 3.04
N VAL A 241 7.13 -5.52 2.17
CA VAL A 241 6.15 -6.40 1.50
C VAL A 241 6.37 -7.83 1.97
N TYR A 242 5.30 -8.51 2.36
CA TYR A 242 5.33 -9.91 2.74
C TYR A 242 4.32 -10.70 1.91
N GLN A 243 4.76 -11.84 1.40
CA GLN A 243 3.92 -12.75 0.62
C GLN A 243 3.67 -14.02 1.44
N HIS A 244 2.43 -14.48 1.42
CA HIS A 244 1.99 -15.72 2.04
C HIS A 244 1.13 -16.48 1.07
N ASP A 245 1.34 -17.79 0.97
CA ASP A 245 0.52 -18.65 0.13
C ASP A 245 -0.39 -19.51 1.03
N ILE A 246 -1.67 -19.60 0.65
CA ILE A 246 -2.66 -20.48 1.29
C ILE A 246 -3.13 -21.47 0.25
N SER A 247 -2.99 -22.76 0.54
CA SER A 247 -3.52 -23.84 -0.29
C SER A 247 -4.57 -24.61 0.49
N PHE A 248 -5.64 -25.02 -0.18
CA PHE A 248 -6.68 -25.85 0.39
C PHE A 248 -7.33 -26.74 -0.65
N TRP A 249 -7.92 -27.84 -0.20
CA TRP A 249 -8.82 -28.68 -0.98
C TRP A 249 -10.24 -28.16 -0.86
N ILE A 250 -10.97 -28.12 -1.97
CA ILE A 250 -12.40 -27.87 -1.99
C ILE A 250 -13.10 -29.20 -1.71
N LEU A 251 -13.95 -29.21 -0.69
CA LEU A 251 -14.75 -30.37 -0.28
C LEU A 251 -16.17 -30.34 -0.86
N ASP A 252 -16.71 -29.13 -1.05
CA ASP A 252 -18.05 -28.87 -1.57
C ASP A 252 -17.96 -27.74 -2.60
N GLU A 253 -17.95 -28.09 -3.89
CA GLU A 253 -17.83 -27.14 -5.00
C GLU A 253 -19.05 -26.25 -5.16
N GLU A 254 -20.25 -26.73 -4.76
CA GLU A 254 -21.49 -25.94 -4.85
C GLU A 254 -21.53 -24.82 -3.81
N LYS A 255 -20.94 -25.06 -2.64
CA LYS A 255 -20.85 -24.03 -1.57
C LYS A 255 -19.60 -23.18 -1.64
N TRP A 256 -18.59 -23.55 -2.43
CA TRP A 256 -17.37 -22.78 -2.54
C TRP A 256 -17.60 -21.51 -3.38
N SER A 257 -17.13 -20.37 -2.86
CA SER A 257 -17.04 -19.13 -3.62
C SER A 257 -15.77 -18.40 -3.23
N GLU A 258 -15.02 -17.96 -4.24
CA GLU A 258 -13.84 -17.12 -4.05
C GLU A 258 -14.16 -15.85 -3.26
N LYS A 259 -15.38 -15.30 -3.41
CA LYS A 259 -15.85 -14.14 -2.66
C LYS A 259 -15.74 -14.36 -1.14
N PHE A 260 -16.03 -15.55 -0.64
CA PHE A 260 -15.94 -15.83 0.79
C PHE A 260 -14.52 -15.72 1.34
N LEU A 261 -13.53 -16.18 0.57
CA LEU A 261 -12.11 -16.04 0.92
C LEU A 261 -11.67 -14.57 0.87
N ILE A 262 -12.12 -13.83 -0.14
CA ILE A 262 -11.82 -12.41 -0.28
C ILE A 262 -12.42 -11.63 0.91
N ASP A 263 -13.70 -11.83 1.22
CA ASP A 263 -14.42 -11.11 2.28
C ASP A 263 -13.78 -11.35 3.66
N ILE A 264 -13.41 -12.60 3.98
CA ILE A 264 -12.76 -12.90 5.27
C ILE A 264 -11.34 -12.32 5.34
N THR A 265 -10.61 -12.36 4.22
CA THR A 265 -9.25 -11.82 4.11
C THR A 265 -9.28 -10.30 4.27
N PHE A 266 -10.20 -9.63 3.57
CA PHE A 266 -10.41 -8.19 3.66
C PHE A 266 -10.82 -7.76 5.07
N THR A 267 -11.78 -8.45 5.68
CA THR A 267 -12.26 -8.16 7.03
C THR A 267 -11.15 -8.25 8.07
N LEU A 268 -10.24 -9.23 7.92
CA LEU A 268 -9.14 -9.42 8.86
C LEU A 268 -7.96 -8.47 8.60
N LEU A 269 -7.57 -8.28 7.35
CA LEU A 269 -6.33 -7.59 6.98
C LEU A 269 -6.53 -6.11 6.66
N GLY A 270 -7.74 -5.67 6.32
CA GLY A 270 -8.10 -4.28 6.13
C GLY A 270 -7.11 -3.51 5.25
N SER A 271 -6.47 -2.48 5.83
CA SER A 271 -5.49 -1.63 5.15
C SER A 271 -4.18 -2.33 4.76
N VAL A 272 -3.87 -3.47 5.36
CA VAL A 272 -2.63 -4.23 5.12
C VAL A 272 -2.74 -5.10 3.88
N LEU A 273 -3.95 -5.50 3.48
CA LEU A 273 -4.16 -6.32 2.29
C LEU A 273 -3.81 -5.55 1.03
N LYS A 274 -2.70 -5.93 0.39
CA LYS A 274 -2.31 -5.36 -0.91
C LYS A 274 -2.94 -6.10 -2.07
N SER A 275 -2.98 -7.42 -2.00
CA SER A 275 -3.61 -8.27 -3.02
C SER A 275 -3.84 -9.68 -2.53
N ILE A 276 -4.90 -10.31 -3.02
CA ILE A 276 -5.10 -11.76 -3.00
C ILE A 276 -5.28 -12.22 -4.45
N LYS A 277 -4.55 -13.25 -4.86
CA LYS A 277 -4.59 -13.78 -6.23
C LYS A 277 -4.54 -15.29 -6.23
N LEU A 278 -5.40 -15.93 -7.01
CA LEU A 278 -5.26 -17.35 -7.34
C LEU A 278 -4.00 -17.50 -8.19
N ILE A 279 -3.06 -18.34 -7.73
CA ILE A 279 -1.77 -18.56 -8.40
C ILE A 279 -1.61 -19.98 -8.94
N ASP A 280 -2.40 -20.93 -8.43
CA ASP A 280 -2.35 -22.31 -8.89
C ASP A 280 -3.68 -23.03 -8.63
N ILE A 281 -4.02 -23.96 -9.52
CA ILE A 281 -5.16 -24.87 -9.39
C ILE A 281 -4.64 -26.27 -9.69
N PHE A 282 -4.85 -27.20 -8.77
CA PHE A 282 -4.51 -28.61 -8.94
C PHE A 282 -5.77 -29.46 -8.77
N SER A 283 -6.11 -30.28 -9.75
CA SER A 283 -7.23 -31.23 -9.65
C SER A 283 -6.73 -32.67 -9.77
N ASP A 284 -7.21 -33.54 -8.88
CA ASP A 284 -7.13 -34.99 -9.04
C ASP A 284 -8.50 -35.57 -9.41
N PHE A 285 -8.63 -36.90 -9.51
CA PHE A 285 -9.89 -37.57 -9.87
C PHE A 285 -11.04 -37.36 -8.88
N ARG A 286 -10.79 -36.78 -7.70
CA ARG A 286 -11.76 -36.67 -6.60
C ARG A 286 -11.91 -35.27 -6.03
N ARG A 287 -10.88 -34.41 -6.12
CA ARG A 287 -10.82 -33.12 -5.44
C ARG A 287 -10.05 -32.09 -6.26
N THR A 288 -10.46 -30.83 -6.10
CA THR A 288 -9.76 -29.66 -6.62
C THR A 288 -9.10 -28.91 -5.47
N SER A 289 -7.86 -28.47 -5.65
CA SER A 289 -7.11 -27.64 -4.73
C SER A 289 -6.81 -26.29 -5.36
N HIS A 290 -7.05 -25.22 -4.61
CA HIS A 290 -6.68 -23.87 -5.00
C HIS A 290 -5.52 -23.38 -4.15
N CYS A 291 -4.59 -22.64 -4.77
CA CYS A 291 -3.52 -21.92 -4.09
C CYS A 291 -3.65 -20.42 -4.32
N TYR A 292 -3.78 -19.66 -3.24
CA TYR A 292 -3.88 -18.21 -3.25
C TYR A 292 -2.64 -17.57 -2.67
N ARG A 293 -2.10 -16.57 -3.37
CA ARG A 293 -1.07 -15.67 -2.85
C ARG A 293 -1.70 -14.43 -2.25
N ILE A 294 -1.44 -14.20 -0.98
CA ILE A 294 -1.88 -13.05 -0.21
C ILE A 294 -0.67 -12.18 0.10
N VAL A 295 -0.73 -10.91 -0.31
CA VAL A 295 0.35 -9.94 -0.16
C VAL A 295 -0.04 -8.93 0.91
N HIS A 296 0.78 -8.85 1.95
CA HIS A 296 0.66 -7.88 3.04
C HIS A 296 1.65 -6.75 2.82
N GLN A 297 1.18 -5.51 2.87
CA GLN A 297 2.00 -4.30 2.87
C GLN A 297 1.17 -3.19 3.47
N SER A 298 1.68 -2.43 4.44
CA SER A 298 0.99 -1.19 4.84
C SER A 298 1.43 -0.02 3.96
N ILE A 299 0.50 0.87 3.62
CA ILE A 299 0.82 2.12 2.91
C ILE A 299 1.10 3.28 3.86
N ASP A 300 0.77 3.17 5.14
CA ASP A 300 0.73 4.33 6.04
C ASP A 300 1.18 4.06 7.47
N CYS A 301 1.40 2.79 7.82
CA CYS A 301 1.82 2.34 9.15
C CYS A 301 3.01 1.39 9.04
N SER A 302 3.66 1.13 10.18
CA SER A 302 4.64 0.07 10.28
C SER A 302 3.98 -1.30 10.16
N LEU A 303 4.66 -2.23 9.48
CA LEU A 303 4.28 -3.64 9.41
C LEU A 303 5.53 -4.50 9.46
N SER A 304 5.74 -5.14 10.60
CA SER A 304 6.85 -6.07 10.80
C SER A 304 6.56 -7.45 10.22
N LYS A 305 7.62 -8.22 9.99
CA LYS A 305 7.50 -9.62 9.57
C LYS A 305 6.75 -10.44 10.62
N TYR A 306 6.97 -10.14 11.90
CA TYR A 306 6.28 -10.79 13.02
C TYR A 306 4.77 -10.53 12.97
N GLU A 307 4.34 -9.26 12.87
CA GLU A 307 2.93 -8.90 12.76
C GLU A 307 2.29 -9.52 11.51
N SER A 308 2.98 -9.46 10.38
CA SER A 308 2.49 -10.07 9.14
C SER A 308 2.29 -11.59 9.27
N ASN A 309 3.20 -12.31 9.95
CA ASN A 309 3.07 -13.75 10.17
C ASN A 309 1.90 -14.06 11.11
N ASN A 310 1.72 -13.26 12.16
CA ASN A 310 0.60 -13.43 13.10
C ASN A 310 -0.75 -13.22 12.41
N LEU A 311 -0.87 -12.19 11.57
CA LEU A 311 -2.07 -11.95 10.76
C LEU A 311 -2.38 -13.11 9.82
N GLN A 312 -1.35 -13.68 9.20
CA GLN A 312 -1.50 -14.85 8.34
C GLN A 312 -1.97 -16.08 9.13
N LEU A 313 -1.44 -16.31 10.33
CA LEU A 313 -1.88 -17.40 11.21
C LEU A 313 -3.35 -17.24 11.62
N LEU A 314 -3.73 -16.02 12.02
CA LEU A 314 -5.13 -15.69 12.35
C LEU A 314 -6.06 -15.93 11.16
N LEU A 315 -5.63 -15.57 9.95
CA LEU A 315 -6.39 -15.81 8.71
C LEU A 315 -6.62 -17.31 8.48
N ARG A 316 -5.55 -18.12 8.56
CA ARG A 316 -5.65 -19.57 8.39
C ARG A 316 -6.61 -20.19 9.42
N ASN A 317 -6.53 -19.77 10.68
CA ASN A 317 -7.43 -20.25 11.73
C ASN A 317 -8.89 -19.88 11.46
N LYS A 318 -9.15 -18.63 11.05
CA LYS A 318 -10.51 -18.17 10.69
C LYS A 318 -11.08 -18.88 9.47
N ILE A 319 -10.26 -19.11 8.45
CA ILE A 319 -10.67 -19.87 7.26
C ILE A 319 -11.02 -21.31 7.66
N SER A 320 -10.14 -21.97 8.42
CA SER A 320 -10.35 -23.35 8.84
C SER A 320 -11.58 -23.53 9.74
N SER A 321 -11.92 -22.54 10.57
CA SER A 321 -13.11 -22.61 11.43
C SER A 321 -14.39 -22.27 10.68
N ARG A 322 -14.37 -21.24 9.81
CA ARG A 322 -15.56 -20.76 9.09
C ARG A 322 -15.99 -21.68 7.95
N PHE A 323 -15.03 -22.35 7.31
CA PHE A 323 -15.25 -23.14 6.10
C PHE A 323 -14.85 -24.61 6.26
N LYS A 324 -14.85 -25.14 7.48
CA LYS A 324 -14.40 -26.51 7.80
C LYS A 324 -15.03 -27.61 6.94
N GLU A 325 -16.28 -27.41 6.51
CA GLU A 325 -17.04 -28.35 5.68
C GLU A 325 -16.96 -28.04 4.18
N ILE A 326 -16.47 -26.86 3.81
CA ILE A 326 -16.40 -26.39 2.41
C ILE A 326 -14.98 -26.56 1.86
N ILE A 327 -13.96 -26.30 2.69
CA ILE A 327 -12.56 -26.47 2.32
C ILE A 327 -11.73 -27.07 3.46
N THR A 328 -10.59 -27.67 3.12
CA THR A 328 -9.59 -28.12 4.09
C THR A 328 -8.23 -27.54 3.75
N LEU A 329 -7.66 -26.74 4.66
CA LEU A 329 -6.32 -26.17 4.49
C LEU A 329 -5.25 -27.27 4.46
N ARG A 330 -4.22 -27.03 3.64
CA ARG A 330 -3.03 -27.87 3.53
C ARG A 330 -1.88 -27.37 4.40
#